data_AF-A0A961SSP4-F1
#
_entry.id   AF-A0A961SSP4-F1
#
_cell.length_a   1.000
_cell.length_b   1.000
_cell.length_c   1.000
_cell.angle_alpha   90.00
_cell.angle_beta   90.00
_cell.angle_gamma   90.00
#
_symmetry.space_group_name_H-M   'P 1'
#
loop_
_entity.id
_entity.type
_entity.pdbx_description
1 polymer ?
#
loop_
_entity_poly.entity_id
_entity_poly.type
_entity_poly.pdbx_seq_one_letter_code
_entity_poly.pdbx_strand_id
1 'polypeptide(L)'
;MNDGQDKAGSATRVVLLGVLAFFALGFALPGGAVYLDVVDGWAGSPRGFHGIEGAVDWIFGVSAAAAVAVGLIIGGVAVRFLPWRHAPLASLLLSVLSTGFVIATYLVFSDTGTDPGSIEVVFLRVVCLAMLVLVALPPFLHWAMAKPSTVAATPGPRP
;
A
#
# COMPACT_ATOMS: atom_id res chain seq x y z
N MET A 1 14.84 38.03 10.14
CA MET A 1 13.46 38.03 9.59
C MET A 1 13.14 36.75 8.81
N ASN A 2 13.85 35.62 9.01
CA ASN A 2 13.64 34.37 8.25
C ASN A 2 12.79 33.30 8.97
N ASP A 3 12.68 33.34 10.30
CA ASP A 3 11.98 32.29 11.07
C ASP A 3 10.48 32.15 10.73
N GLY A 4 9.84 33.19 10.20
CA GLY A 4 8.43 33.16 9.83
C GLY A 4 8.18 32.43 8.50
N GLN A 5 9.07 32.57 7.52
CA GLN A 5 8.94 31.92 6.21
C GLN A 5 9.24 30.42 6.31
N ASP A 6 10.23 30.03 7.10
CA ASP A 6 10.61 28.62 7.29
C ASP A 6 9.54 27.82 8.04
N LYS A 7 8.88 28.44 9.02
CA LYS A 7 7.76 27.83 9.75
C LYS A 7 6.50 27.71 8.88
N ALA A 8 6.19 28.73 8.08
CA ALA A 8 5.06 28.68 7.15
C ALA A 8 5.25 27.58 6.10
N GLY A 9 6.44 27.49 5.48
CA GLY A 9 6.76 26.43 4.52
C GLY A 9 6.70 25.03 5.13
N SER A 10 7.16 24.86 6.36
CA SER A 10 7.07 23.60 7.10
C SER A 10 5.61 23.21 7.41
N ALA A 11 4.80 24.13 7.91
CA ALA A 11 3.39 23.88 8.20
C ALA A 11 2.58 23.53 6.95
N THR A 12 2.79 24.26 5.85
CA THR A 12 2.13 23.98 4.56
C THR A 12 2.47 22.58 4.05
N ARG A 13 3.73 22.14 4.16
CA ARG A 13 4.15 20.79 3.77
C ARG A 13 3.46 19.70 4.59
N VAL A 14 3.35 19.89 5.91
CA VAL A 14 2.67 18.93 6.79
C VAL A 14 1.18 18.82 6.46
N VAL A 15 0.52 19.96 6.21
CA VAL A 15 -0.89 19.98 5.79
C VAL A 15 -1.07 19.27 4.45
N LEU A 16 -0.22 19.54 3.46
CA LEU A 16 -0.25 18.86 2.16
C LEU A 16 -0.09 17.33 2.29
N LEU A 17 0.85 16.86 3.10
CA LEU A 17 1.05 15.43 3.34
C LEU A 17 -0.14 14.79 4.06
N GLY A 18 -0.72 15.48 5.03
CA GLY A 18 -1.93 15.04 5.72
C GLY A 18 -3.13 14.93 4.77
N VAL A 19 -3.33 15.94 3.94
CA VAL A 19 -4.39 15.97 2.91
C VAL A 19 -4.18 14.85 1.89
N LEU A 20 -2.94 14.66 1.41
CA LEU A 20 -2.60 13.57 0.49
C LEU A 20 -2.89 12.20 1.12
N ALA A 21 -2.44 11.96 2.36
CA ALA A 21 -2.72 10.72 3.07
C ALA A 21 -4.22 10.47 3.24
N PHE A 22 -4.97 11.52 3.60
CA PHE A 22 -6.42 11.44 3.79
C PHE A 22 -7.13 11.08 2.48
N PHE A 23 -6.83 11.77 1.38
CA PHE A 23 -7.44 11.47 0.08
C PHE A 23 -7.01 10.11 -0.47
N ALA A 24 -5.75 9.70 -0.28
CA ALA A 24 -5.26 8.40 -0.71
C ALA A 24 -5.96 7.25 0.03
N LEU A 25 -6.13 7.37 1.35
CA LEU A 25 -6.88 6.39 2.15
C LEU A 25 -8.38 6.46 1.85
N GLY A 26 -8.92 7.65 1.64
CA GLY A 26 -10.31 7.85 1.23
C GLY A 26 -10.63 7.19 -0.11
N PHE A 27 -9.69 7.23 -1.07
CA PHE A 27 -9.83 6.56 -2.37
C PHE A 27 -9.77 5.02 -2.27
N ALA A 28 -9.09 4.50 -1.25
CA ALA A 28 -9.08 3.06 -0.97
C ALA A 28 -10.45 2.55 -0.50
N LEU A 29 -11.35 3.39 0.04
CA LEU A 29 -12.68 2.96 0.50
C LEU A 29 -13.63 2.58 -0.65
N PRO A 30 -13.86 3.43 -1.67
CA PRO A 30 -14.64 3.03 -2.86
C PRO A 30 -14.02 1.83 -3.58
N GLY A 31 -12.69 1.80 -3.71
CA GLY A 31 -11.98 0.66 -4.30
C GLY A 31 -12.22 -0.62 -3.50
N GLY A 32 -12.19 -0.54 -2.17
CA GLY A 32 -12.48 -1.68 -1.30
C GLY A 32 -13.93 -2.17 -1.42
N ALA A 33 -14.89 -1.26 -1.54
CA ALA A 33 -16.29 -1.62 -1.74
C ALA A 33 -16.51 -2.38 -3.06
N VAL A 34 -15.95 -1.88 -4.17
CA VAL A 34 -16.02 -2.56 -5.47
C VAL A 34 -15.29 -3.90 -5.42
N TYR A 35 -14.13 -3.95 -4.78
CA TYR A 35 -13.37 -5.19 -4.61
C TYR A 35 -14.20 -6.26 -3.88
N LEU A 36 -14.82 -5.90 -2.75
CA LEU A 36 -15.64 -6.84 -1.97
C LEU A 36 -16.86 -7.32 -2.75
N ASP A 37 -17.55 -6.41 -3.46
CA ASP A 37 -18.71 -6.75 -4.29
C ASP A 37 -18.35 -7.76 -5.39
N VAL A 38 -17.22 -7.55 -6.08
CA VAL A 38 -16.69 -8.50 -7.07
C VAL A 38 -16.32 -9.84 -6.44
N VAL A 39 -15.67 -9.83 -5.27
CA VAL A 39 -15.28 -11.05 -4.56
C VAL A 39 -16.50 -11.85 -4.09
N ASP A 40 -17.54 -11.19 -3.58
CA ASP A 40 -18.79 -11.83 -3.17
C ASP A 40 -19.52 -12.41 -4.39
N GLY A 41 -19.55 -11.69 -5.52
CA GLY A 41 -20.06 -12.20 -6.79
C GLY A 41 -19.29 -13.44 -7.29
N TRP A 42 -17.97 -13.44 -7.10
CA TRP A 42 -17.08 -14.56 -7.41
C TRP A 42 -17.26 -15.76 -6.48
N ALA A 43 -17.61 -15.54 -5.21
CA ALA A 43 -17.83 -16.61 -4.24
C ALA A 43 -19.14 -17.39 -4.49
N GLY A 44 -20.13 -16.77 -5.16
CA GLY A 44 -21.47 -17.32 -5.34
C GLY A 44 -21.76 -18.09 -6.64
N SER A 45 -20.87 -18.09 -7.64
CA SER A 45 -21.10 -18.68 -8.97
C SER A 45 -20.06 -19.75 -9.36
N PRO A 46 -20.39 -20.72 -10.25
CA PRO A 46 -19.39 -21.64 -10.79
C PRO A 46 -18.34 -20.83 -11.57
N ARG A 47 -17.17 -20.76 -10.95
CA ARG A 47 -16.08 -19.80 -11.13
C ARG A 47 -15.54 -19.68 -12.55
N GLY A 48 -14.97 -18.52 -12.85
CA GLY A 48 -13.87 -18.39 -13.81
C GLY A 48 -14.06 -17.30 -14.83
N PHE A 49 -12.99 -17.06 -15.59
CA PHE A 49 -12.96 -16.21 -16.79
C PHE A 49 -13.73 -16.91 -17.95
N HIS A 50 -14.92 -17.44 -17.66
CA HIS A 50 -15.72 -18.29 -18.54
C HIS A 50 -16.87 -17.50 -19.15
N GLY A 51 -16.53 -16.37 -19.78
CA GLY A 51 -17.49 -15.48 -20.43
C GLY A 51 -17.06 -14.02 -20.36
N ILE A 52 -17.79 -13.16 -21.09
CA ILE A 52 -17.54 -11.72 -21.11
C ILE A 52 -17.82 -11.10 -19.74
N GLU A 53 -18.88 -11.55 -19.05
CA GLU A 53 -19.26 -11.06 -17.72
C GLU A 53 -18.17 -11.39 -16.67
N GLY A 54 -17.69 -12.64 -16.62
CA GLY A 54 -16.59 -13.01 -15.72
C GLY A 54 -15.27 -12.30 -16.02
N ALA A 55 -14.98 -12.02 -17.30
CA ALA A 55 -13.82 -11.23 -17.71
C ALA A 55 -13.92 -9.77 -17.26
N VAL A 56 -15.10 -9.17 -17.39
CA VAL A 56 -15.39 -7.81 -16.96
C VAL A 56 -15.28 -7.70 -15.43
N ASP A 57 -15.90 -8.61 -14.69
CA ASP A 57 -15.83 -8.66 -13.22
C ASP A 57 -14.38 -8.82 -12.74
N TRP A 58 -13.60 -9.69 -13.39
CA TRP A 58 -12.17 -9.85 -13.10
C TRP A 58 -11.40 -8.53 -13.29
N ILE A 59 -11.60 -7.83 -14.42
CA ILE A 59 -10.92 -6.55 -14.69
C ILE A 59 -11.32 -5.50 -13.65
N PHE A 60 -12.61 -5.40 -13.31
CA PHE A 60 -13.09 -4.47 -12.28
C PHE A 60 -12.51 -4.80 -10.90
N GLY A 61 -12.47 -6.09 -10.53
CA GLY A 61 -11.88 -6.55 -9.27
C GLY A 61 -10.39 -6.25 -9.17
N VAL A 62 -9.62 -6.54 -10.23
CA VAL A 62 -8.17 -6.23 -10.28
C VAL A 62 -7.93 -4.72 -10.27
N SER A 63 -8.74 -3.93 -10.99
CA SER A 63 -8.63 -2.47 -11.02
C SER A 63 -8.97 -1.85 -9.66
N ALA A 64 -10.01 -2.36 -9.00
CA ALA A 64 -10.40 -1.97 -7.65
C ALA A 64 -9.30 -2.32 -6.64
N ALA A 65 -8.72 -3.52 -6.73
CA ALA A 65 -7.59 -3.92 -5.91
C ALA A 65 -6.37 -3.02 -6.13
N ALA A 66 -6.08 -2.65 -7.38
CA ALA A 66 -5.00 -1.72 -7.70
C ALA A 66 -5.24 -0.35 -7.05
N ALA A 67 -6.46 0.18 -7.11
CA ALA A 67 -6.83 1.44 -6.45
C ALA A 67 -6.63 1.39 -4.92
N VAL A 68 -7.04 0.29 -4.28
CA VAL A 68 -6.83 0.07 -2.83
C VAL A 68 -5.35 0.03 -2.50
N ALA A 69 -4.58 -0.80 -3.23
CA ALA A 69 -3.14 -0.97 -2.99
C ALA A 69 -2.39 0.36 -3.18
N VAL A 70 -2.67 1.10 -4.26
CA VAL A 70 -2.07 2.44 -4.48
C VAL A 70 -2.44 3.40 -3.35
N GLY A 71 -3.70 3.43 -2.93
CA GLY A 71 -4.16 4.29 -1.83
C GLY A 71 -3.44 3.98 -0.52
N LEU A 72 -3.27 2.70 -0.17
CA LEU A 72 -2.55 2.27 1.02
C LEU A 72 -1.04 2.57 0.94
N ILE A 73 -0.40 2.37 -0.22
CA ILE A 73 1.02 2.68 -0.43
C ILE A 73 1.27 4.17 -0.31
N ILE A 74 0.51 4.99 -1.05
CA ILE A 74 0.64 6.46 -1.01
C ILE A 74 0.33 6.97 0.40
N GLY A 75 -0.73 6.46 1.04
CA GLY A 75 -1.07 6.78 2.43
C GLY A 75 0.07 6.42 3.38
N GLY A 76 0.64 5.21 3.27
CA GLY A 76 1.75 4.75 4.10
C GLY A 76 3.02 5.60 3.93
N VAL A 77 3.35 6.00 2.70
CA VAL A 77 4.47 6.88 2.40
C VAL A 77 4.21 8.30 2.92
N ALA A 78 3.02 8.87 2.68
CA ALA A 78 2.69 10.21 3.14
C ALA A 78 2.68 10.30 4.68
N VAL A 79 2.09 9.31 5.36
CA VAL A 79 2.09 9.18 6.83
C VAL A 79 3.51 9.14 7.38
N ARG A 80 4.47 8.51 6.69
CA ARG A 80 5.87 8.42 7.15
C ARG A 80 6.52 9.79 7.37
N PHE A 81 6.16 10.78 6.56
CA PHE A 81 6.75 12.11 6.57
C PHE A 81 5.99 13.11 7.45
N LEU A 82 4.86 12.70 8.05
CA LEU A 82 4.19 13.52 9.05
C LEU A 82 5.04 13.59 10.34
N PRO A 83 5.08 14.75 11.02
CA PRO A 83 5.83 14.96 12.27
C PRO A 83 5.15 14.32 13.48
N TRP A 84 4.50 13.17 13.27
CA TRP A 84 3.74 12.44 14.29
C TRP A 84 4.60 11.32 14.87
N ARG A 85 4.67 11.20 16.21
CA ARG A 85 5.53 10.21 16.89
C ARG A 85 5.28 8.77 16.46
N HIS A 86 4.04 8.45 16.08
CA HIS A 86 3.63 7.11 15.63
C HIS A 86 3.58 6.96 14.09
N ALA A 87 3.92 8.00 13.32
CA ALA A 87 4.05 7.95 11.86
C ALA A 87 4.84 6.75 11.32
N PRO A 88 6.05 6.42 11.86
CA PRO A 88 6.80 5.26 11.37
C PRO A 88 6.08 3.93 11.63
N LEU A 89 5.37 3.79 12.75
CA LEU A 89 4.64 2.56 13.07
C LEU A 89 3.39 2.43 12.21
N ALA A 90 2.63 3.51 12.01
CA ALA A 90 1.46 3.53 11.12
C ALA A 90 1.84 3.21 9.66
N SER A 91 2.96 3.76 9.18
CA SER A 91 3.51 3.46 7.85
C SER A 91 3.89 1.98 7.68
N LEU A 92 4.49 1.38 8.71
CA LEU A 92 4.78 -0.06 8.74
C LEU A 92 3.52 -0.91 8.75
N LEU A 93 2.52 -0.57 9.57
CA LEU A 93 1.24 -1.28 9.59
C LEU A 93 0.54 -1.22 8.22
N LEU A 94 0.52 -0.05 7.58
CA LEU A 94 -0.03 0.11 6.24
C LEU A 94 0.70 -0.75 5.20
N SER A 95 2.03 -0.90 5.32
CA SER A 95 2.80 -1.80 4.46
C SER A 95 2.45 -3.28 4.69
N VAL A 96 2.32 -3.72 5.95
CA VAL A 96 1.89 -5.10 6.27
C VAL A 96 0.48 -5.37 5.74
N LEU A 97 -0.46 -4.45 5.96
CA LEU A 97 -1.83 -4.57 5.45
C LEU A 97 -1.86 -4.60 3.92
N SER A 98 -1.09 -3.74 3.26
CA SER A 98 -0.97 -3.74 1.79
C SER A 98 -0.40 -5.05 1.27
N THR A 99 0.59 -5.61 1.96
CA THR A 99 1.20 -6.90 1.58
C THR A 99 0.16 -8.02 1.67
N GLY A 100 -0.54 -8.11 2.79
CA GLY A 100 -1.60 -9.10 2.98
C GLY A 100 -2.71 -8.96 1.95
N PHE A 101 -3.10 -7.73 1.63
CA PHE A 101 -4.10 -7.43 0.61
C PHE A 101 -3.65 -7.91 -0.78
N VAL A 102 -2.43 -7.58 -1.23
CA VAL A 102 -1.91 -7.99 -2.54
C VAL A 102 -1.83 -9.51 -2.66
N ILE A 103 -1.41 -10.21 -1.60
CA ILE A 103 -1.36 -11.69 -1.57
C ILE A 103 -2.78 -12.27 -1.65
N ALA A 104 -3.73 -11.73 -0.88
CA ALA A 104 -5.11 -12.18 -0.91
C ALA A 104 -5.75 -11.97 -2.30
N THR A 105 -5.54 -10.81 -2.92
CA THR A 105 -5.98 -10.53 -4.29
C THR A 105 -5.39 -11.54 -5.27
N TYR A 106 -4.10 -11.84 -5.17
CA TYR A 106 -3.48 -12.86 -6.03
C TYR A 106 -4.18 -14.21 -5.84
N LEU A 107 -4.40 -14.65 -4.60
CA LEU A 107 -5.04 -15.95 -4.34
C LEU A 107 -6.48 -16.02 -4.85
N VAL A 108 -7.25 -14.94 -4.72
CA VAL A 108 -8.64 -14.90 -5.20
C VAL A 108 -8.70 -14.87 -6.72
N PHE A 109 -7.95 -13.97 -7.36
CA PHE A 109 -8.05 -13.72 -8.79
C PHE A 109 -7.14 -14.63 -9.65
N SER A 110 -6.32 -15.49 -9.03
CA SER A 110 -5.56 -16.54 -9.74
C SER A 110 -6.33 -17.86 -9.90
N ASP A 111 -7.42 -18.05 -9.14
CA ASP A 111 -8.32 -19.20 -9.29
C ASP A 111 -9.35 -18.94 -10.41
N THR A 112 -8.85 -18.72 -11.64
CA THR A 112 -9.68 -18.36 -12.80
C THR A 112 -10.16 -19.57 -13.62
N GLY A 113 -9.73 -20.78 -13.26
CA GLY A 113 -10.01 -22.01 -14.03
C GLY A 113 -9.32 -22.06 -15.41
N THR A 114 -8.41 -21.12 -15.69
CA THR A 114 -7.63 -21.08 -16.94
C THR A 114 -6.22 -21.66 -16.74
N ASP A 115 -5.53 -21.94 -17.86
CA ASP A 115 -4.17 -22.46 -17.81
C ASP A 115 -3.23 -21.54 -16.99
N PRO A 116 -2.29 -22.08 -16.19
CA PRO A 116 -1.35 -21.27 -15.41
C PRO A 116 -0.42 -20.32 -16.21
N GLY A 117 -0.39 -20.49 -17.54
CA GLY A 117 0.30 -19.63 -18.50
C GLY A 117 -0.60 -18.68 -19.26
N SER A 118 -1.89 -18.60 -18.92
CA SER A 118 -2.84 -17.67 -19.51
C SER A 118 -2.41 -16.22 -19.25
N ILE A 119 -2.73 -15.33 -20.20
CA ILE A 119 -2.28 -13.94 -20.15
C ILE A 119 -2.80 -13.19 -18.92
N GLU A 120 -4.00 -13.54 -18.44
CA GLU A 120 -4.61 -13.00 -17.23
C GLU A 120 -3.81 -13.35 -15.97
N VAL A 121 -3.41 -14.63 -15.80
CA VAL A 121 -2.64 -15.09 -14.64
C VAL A 121 -1.23 -14.51 -14.68
N VAL A 122 -0.61 -14.45 -15.87
CA VAL A 122 0.71 -13.82 -16.05
C VAL A 122 0.65 -12.33 -15.73
N PHE A 123 -0.36 -11.62 -16.24
CA PHE A 123 -0.57 -10.20 -15.95
C PHE A 123 -0.77 -9.97 -14.44
N LEU A 124 -1.65 -10.74 -13.80
CA LEU A 124 -1.90 -10.65 -12.36
C LEU A 124 -0.61 -10.88 -11.56
N ARG A 125 0.19 -11.89 -11.92
CA ARG A 125 1.50 -12.13 -11.28
C ARG A 125 2.43 -10.94 -11.39
N VAL A 126 2.58 -10.38 -12.59
CA VAL A 126 3.47 -9.23 -12.82
C VAL A 126 3.01 -8.00 -12.03
N VAL A 127 1.71 -7.72 -12.02
CA VAL A 127 1.13 -6.60 -11.25
C VAL A 127 1.31 -6.80 -9.75
N CYS A 128 0.99 -7.99 -9.23
CA CYS A 128 1.18 -8.30 -7.81
C CYS A 128 2.65 -8.21 -7.39
N LEU A 129 3.59 -8.69 -8.22
CA LEU A 129 5.03 -8.56 -7.94
C LEU A 129 5.47 -7.09 -7.92
N ALA A 130 5.06 -6.29 -8.91
CA ALA A 130 5.37 -4.86 -8.94
C ALA A 130 4.82 -4.14 -7.70
N MET A 131 3.58 -4.46 -7.30
CA MET A 131 2.97 -3.92 -6.09
C MET A 131 3.73 -4.33 -4.83
N LEU A 132 4.14 -5.58 -4.68
CA LEU A 132 4.93 -6.03 -3.53
C LEU A 132 6.26 -5.29 -3.42
N VAL A 133 6.93 -5.02 -4.54
CA VAL A 133 8.13 -4.19 -4.58
C VAL A 133 7.83 -2.77 -4.07
N LEU A 134 6.71 -2.18 -4.49
CA LEU A 134 6.29 -0.85 -4.02
C LEU A 134 5.91 -0.84 -2.53
N VAL A 135 5.24 -1.88 -2.04
CA VAL A 135 4.85 -2.02 -0.63
C VAL A 135 6.07 -2.17 0.29
N ALA A 136 7.22 -2.60 -0.24
CA ALA A 136 8.48 -2.63 0.49
C ALA A 136 9.12 -1.24 0.69
N LEU A 137 8.70 -0.19 -0.03
CA LEU A 137 9.25 1.16 0.14
C LEU A 137 9.14 1.68 1.59
N PRO A 138 7.98 1.65 2.27
CA PRO A 138 7.85 2.05 3.67
C PRO A 138 8.85 1.39 4.64
N PRO A 139 9.02 0.05 4.68
CA PRO A 139 10.02 -0.56 5.56
C PRO A 139 11.47 -0.23 5.16
N PHE A 140 11.79 -0.11 3.87
CA PHE A 140 13.11 0.36 3.43
C PHE A 140 13.39 1.79 3.91
N LEU A 141 12.39 2.69 3.80
CA LEU A 141 12.45 4.04 4.32
C LEU A 141 12.52 4.08 5.85
N HIS A 142 11.89 3.11 6.53
CA HIS A 142 12.02 2.96 7.99
C HIS A 142 13.47 2.67 8.36
N TRP A 143 14.09 1.68 7.71
CA TRP A 143 15.48 1.27 7.99
C TRP A 143 16.50 2.35 7.59
N ALA A 144 16.36 2.96 6.42
CA ALA A 144 17.28 3.99 5.93
C ALA A 144 17.28 5.28 6.77
N MET A 145 16.15 5.61 7.41
CA MET A 145 16.02 6.79 8.27
C MET A 145 16.18 6.47 9.77
N ALA A 146 16.36 5.21 10.15
CA ALA A 146 16.71 4.86 11.51
C ALA A 146 18.12 5.42 11.76
N LYS A 147 18.24 6.42 12.65
CA LYS A 147 19.55 6.97 13.02
C LYS A 147 20.44 5.81 13.49
N PRO A 148 21.73 5.76 13.07
CA PRO A 148 22.69 4.86 13.68
C PRO A 148 22.62 5.08 15.18
N SER A 149 22.34 4.01 15.92
CA SER A 149 22.43 4.04 17.36
C SER A 149 23.90 4.20 17.68
N THR A 150 24.34 5.44 17.92
CA THR A 150 25.62 5.69 18.58
C THR A 150 25.47 5.05 19.96
N VAL A 151 25.86 3.79 20.07
CA VAL A 151 26.14 3.14 21.34
C VAL A 151 27.13 4.07 22.00
N ALA A 152 26.66 4.81 23.00
CA ALA A 152 27.50 5.64 23.83
C ALA A 152 28.60 4.73 24.36
N ALA A 153 29.80 4.88 23.82
CA ALA A 153 31.00 4.36 24.45
C ALA A 153 31.08 5.09 25.79
N THR A 154 30.55 4.47 26.84
CA THR A 154 30.72 4.89 28.21
C THR A 154 32.23 5.07 28.42
N PRO A 155 32.73 6.30 28.66
CA PRO A 155 34.12 6.45 29.03
C PRO A 155 34.22 5.78 30.40
N GLY A 156 34.86 4.61 30.47
CA GLY A 156 35.15 3.96 31.73
C GLY A 156 35.89 4.94 32.65
N PRO A 157 35.71 4.85 33.98
CA PRO A 157 36.43 5.71 34.92
C PRO A 157 37.94 5.50 34.71
N ARG A 158 38.66 6.59 34.42
CA ARG A 158 40.13 6.55 34.32
C ARG A 158 40.72 6.33 35.72
N PRO A 159 41.78 5.51 35.84
CA PRO A 159 42.49 5.27 37.09
C PRO A 159 43.19 6.53 37.60
#